data_AF-A0A9K3PU67-F1
#
_entry.id   AF-A0A9K3PU67-F1
#
_cell.length_a   1.000
_cell.length_b   1.000
_cell.length_c   1.000
_cell.angle_alpha   90.00
_cell.angle_beta   90.00
_cell.angle_gamma   90.00
#
_symmetry.space_group_name_H-M   'P 1'
#
loop_
_entity.id
_entity.type
_entity.pdbx_description
1 polymer ?
#
loop_
_entity_poly.entity_id
_entity_poly.type
_entity_poly.pdbx_seq_one_letter_code
_entity_poly.pdbx_strand_id
1 'polypeptide(L)'
;MRFMVQWDKRWTWSFENYQSIFETAKQLRIPLLALNVDSEDLSIVEKEGYPGLAKERLRKYIKDPRGFSEFALEPDFQSYVDYVIQPSYELHQRMGLLRYTMAGERMEEEMTFRRFLSGRILWDEGMASGAFSWCAKNPGGLLIGLVGADHVKFKNGIPGRFSRMASKENLLDCKSVVINPTLIDSRPSGSVASIPTSDLAEYPERITLQLRYVKSSSVNPETGLALERREGVLPFSDYVVLT
;
A
#
# COMPACT_ATOMS: atom_id res chain seq x y z
N MET A 1 -3.88 -9.41 23.84
CA MET A 1 -3.34 -9.35 22.46
C MET A 1 -2.24 -8.28 22.33
N ARG A 2 -2.53 -7.00 22.62
CA ARG A 2 -1.59 -5.85 22.58
C ARG A 2 -0.13 -6.17 22.97
N PHE A 3 0.08 -6.71 24.17
CA PHE A 3 1.43 -7.06 24.67
C PHE A 3 2.12 -8.17 23.86
N MET A 4 1.41 -9.27 23.57
CA MET A 4 1.97 -10.43 22.88
C MET A 4 2.43 -10.10 21.45
N VAL A 5 1.73 -9.18 20.79
CA VAL A 5 2.07 -8.72 19.43
C VAL A 5 2.97 -7.47 19.44
N GLN A 6 3.42 -7.02 20.62
CA GLN A 6 4.27 -5.84 20.79
C GLN A 6 3.69 -4.59 20.08
N TRP A 7 2.36 -4.40 20.17
CA TRP A 7 1.64 -3.39 19.40
C TRP A 7 2.28 -2.00 19.49
N ASP A 8 2.56 -1.55 20.71
CA ASP A 8 3.09 -0.21 20.99
C ASP A 8 4.50 0.02 20.42
N LYS A 9 5.20 -1.04 20.01
CA LYS A 9 6.51 -0.96 19.36
C LYS A 9 6.41 -1.09 17.84
N ARG A 10 5.42 -1.83 17.34
CA ARG A 10 5.33 -2.26 15.93
C ARG A 10 4.30 -1.48 15.12
N TRP A 11 3.40 -0.76 15.78
CA TRP A 11 2.33 -0.03 15.13
C TRP A 11 2.20 1.37 15.71
N THR A 12 2.28 2.38 14.85
CA THR A 12 2.27 3.80 15.23
C THR A 12 0.93 4.23 15.82
N TRP A 13 -0.16 3.57 15.43
CA TRP A 13 -1.51 3.94 15.87
C TRP A 13 -1.88 3.25 17.18
N SER A 14 -2.62 3.96 18.02
CA SER A 14 -3.11 3.45 19.31
C SER A 14 -3.90 2.14 19.13
N PHE A 15 -3.71 1.21 20.07
CA PHE A 15 -4.41 -0.07 20.09
C PHE A 15 -5.93 0.11 20.19
N GLU A 16 -6.36 1.14 20.91
CA GLU A 16 -7.75 1.47 21.17
C GLU A 16 -8.52 1.76 19.87
N ASN A 17 -7.85 2.31 18.84
CA ASN A 17 -8.44 2.52 17.51
C ASN A 17 -8.85 1.20 16.81
N TYR A 18 -8.29 0.06 17.23
CA TYR A 18 -8.52 -1.26 16.65
C TYR A 18 -9.21 -2.22 17.61
N GLN A 19 -9.41 -1.82 18.87
CA GLN A 19 -9.92 -2.70 19.92
C GLN A 19 -11.26 -3.33 19.54
N SER A 20 -12.19 -2.53 19.04
CA SER A 20 -13.52 -2.99 18.62
C SER A 20 -13.47 -4.02 17.50
N ILE A 21 -12.51 -3.91 16.57
CA ILE A 21 -12.28 -4.88 15.49
C ILE A 21 -11.87 -6.23 16.08
N PHE A 22 -10.92 -6.24 17.02
CA PHE A 22 -10.44 -7.48 17.63
C PHE A 22 -11.49 -8.14 18.53
N GLU A 23 -12.25 -7.34 19.27
CA GLU A 23 -13.36 -7.83 20.08
C GLU A 23 -14.46 -8.44 19.21
N THR A 24 -14.82 -7.77 18.11
CA THR A 24 -15.80 -8.27 17.13
C THR A 24 -15.33 -9.58 16.50
N ALA A 25 -14.08 -9.64 16.03
CA ALA A 25 -13.52 -10.86 15.46
C ALA A 25 -13.52 -12.02 16.47
N LYS A 26 -13.20 -11.74 17.74
CA LYS A 26 -13.27 -12.73 18.82
C LYS A 26 -14.70 -13.21 19.09
N GLN A 27 -15.66 -12.30 19.19
CA GLN A 27 -17.07 -12.60 19.44
C GLN A 27 -17.67 -13.45 18.31
N LEU A 28 -17.40 -13.08 17.05
CA LEU A 28 -17.86 -13.78 15.85
C LEU A 28 -17.00 -15.00 15.49
N ARG A 29 -15.93 -15.28 16.25
CA ARG A 29 -14.96 -16.36 16.00
C ARG A 29 -14.33 -16.29 14.60
N ILE A 30 -14.10 -15.08 14.11
CA ILE A 30 -13.41 -14.83 12.83
C ILE A 30 -11.91 -14.99 13.08
N PRO A 31 -11.23 -15.92 12.38
CA PRO A 31 -9.78 -16.05 12.47
C PRO A 31 -9.09 -14.78 11.96
N LEU A 32 -8.14 -14.25 12.73
CA LEU A 32 -7.33 -13.10 12.33
C LEU A 32 -6.05 -13.58 11.63
N LEU A 33 -5.80 -13.03 10.45
CA LEU A 33 -4.61 -13.31 9.65
C LEU A 33 -3.73 -12.05 9.58
N ALA A 34 -2.49 -12.15 10.05
CA ALA A 34 -1.49 -11.11 9.82
C ALA A 34 -0.97 -11.21 8.39
N LEU A 35 -1.28 -10.21 7.57
CA LEU A 35 -0.87 -10.17 6.16
C LEU A 35 0.47 -9.48 5.94
N ASN A 36 0.87 -8.60 6.87
CA ASN A 36 2.04 -7.76 6.67
C ASN A 36 3.36 -8.56 6.78
N VAL A 37 4.43 -7.94 6.29
CA VAL A 37 5.80 -8.48 6.40
C VAL A 37 6.32 -8.36 7.83
N ASP A 38 7.36 -9.13 8.15
CA ASP A 38 8.00 -9.00 9.47
C ASP A 38 8.80 -7.69 9.50
N SER A 39 8.71 -6.96 10.60
CA SER A 39 9.37 -5.66 10.76
C SER A 39 10.89 -5.76 10.56
N GLU A 40 11.47 -6.88 10.98
CA GLU A 40 12.90 -7.18 10.90
C GLU A 40 13.36 -7.38 9.45
N ASP A 41 12.59 -8.12 8.64
CA ASP A 41 12.82 -8.30 7.20
C ASP A 41 12.69 -6.98 6.44
N LEU A 42 11.65 -6.21 6.77
CA LEU A 42 11.41 -4.91 6.16
C LEU A 42 12.52 -3.92 6.45
N SER A 43 12.97 -3.86 7.71
CA SER A 43 14.07 -2.96 8.09
C SER A 43 15.35 -3.24 7.29
N ILE A 44 15.62 -4.50 6.95
CA ILE A 44 16.77 -4.85 6.10
C ILE A 44 16.55 -4.30 4.69
N VAL A 45 15.37 -4.49 4.10
CA VAL A 45 15.06 -3.99 2.75
C VAL A 45 15.04 -2.46 2.70
N GLU A 46 14.60 -1.79 3.75
CA GLU A 46 14.65 -0.32 3.84
C GLU A 46 16.08 0.22 3.96
N LYS A 47 17.00 -0.51 4.58
CA LYS A 47 18.40 -0.08 4.72
C LYS A 47 19.26 -0.46 3.50
N GLU A 48 19.10 -1.68 3.02
CA GLU A 48 20.03 -2.33 2.08
C GLU A 48 19.38 -2.66 0.72
N GLY A 49 18.05 -2.50 0.60
CA GLY A 49 17.29 -2.94 -0.56
C GLY A 49 17.07 -4.46 -0.56
N TYR A 50 16.38 -4.95 -1.60
CA TYR A 50 16.10 -6.38 -1.77
C TYR A 50 17.34 -7.29 -1.69
N PRO A 51 18.53 -6.92 -2.25
CA PRO A 51 19.71 -7.78 -2.16
C PRO A 51 20.23 -8.02 -0.73
N GLY A 52 19.92 -7.14 0.23
CA GLY A 52 20.29 -7.32 1.64
C GLY A 52 19.49 -8.42 2.33
N LEU A 53 18.32 -8.79 1.79
CA LEU A 53 17.49 -9.84 2.36
C LEU A 53 17.75 -11.19 1.69
N ALA A 54 18.03 -12.22 2.50
CA ALA A 54 18.23 -13.59 2.02
C ALA A 54 17.06 -14.07 1.14
N LYS A 55 17.37 -14.76 0.04
CA LYS A 55 16.37 -15.20 -0.95
C LYS A 55 15.29 -16.10 -0.32
N GLU A 56 15.68 -16.92 0.64
CA GLU A 56 14.78 -17.81 1.39
C GLU A 56 13.74 -17.01 2.18
N ARG A 57 14.14 -15.87 2.75
CA ARG A 57 13.24 -14.95 3.46
C ARG A 57 12.35 -14.19 2.49
N LEU A 58 12.89 -13.70 1.37
CA LEU A 58 12.08 -13.06 0.32
C LEU A 58 10.95 -13.96 -0.21
N ARG A 59 11.18 -15.28 -0.32
CA ARG A 59 10.13 -16.26 -0.71
C ARG A 59 8.96 -16.34 0.27
N LYS A 60 9.10 -15.82 1.51
CA LYS A 60 7.96 -15.66 2.43
C LYS A 60 6.95 -14.65 1.89
N TYR A 61 7.44 -13.55 1.29
CA TYR A 61 6.64 -12.39 0.90
C TYR A 61 6.37 -12.28 -0.60
N ILE A 62 7.19 -12.92 -1.44
CA ILE A 62 7.07 -12.84 -2.90
C ILE A 62 6.80 -14.25 -3.43
N LYS A 63 5.52 -14.59 -3.65
CA LYS A 63 5.12 -15.93 -4.15
C LYS A 63 5.26 -16.08 -5.66
N ASP A 64 5.23 -14.98 -6.39
CA ASP A 64 5.40 -14.95 -7.85
C ASP A 64 6.56 -14.00 -8.22
N PRO A 65 7.83 -14.43 -8.12
CA PRO A 65 8.99 -13.56 -8.39
C PRO A 65 9.02 -12.97 -9.80
N ARG A 66 8.50 -13.72 -10.79
CA ARG A 66 8.41 -13.26 -12.18
C ARG A 66 7.37 -12.14 -12.30
N GLY A 67 6.14 -12.41 -11.84
CA GLY A 67 5.07 -11.41 -11.86
C GLY A 67 5.39 -10.19 -10.99
N PHE A 68 6.12 -10.36 -9.89
CA PHE A 68 6.62 -9.26 -9.08
C PHE A 68 7.50 -8.30 -9.87
N SER A 69 8.44 -8.85 -10.64
CA SER A 69 9.39 -8.06 -11.45
C SER A 69 8.70 -7.41 -12.65
N GLU A 70 7.80 -8.14 -13.31
CA GLU A 70 7.03 -7.65 -14.47
C GLU A 70 6.02 -6.55 -14.05
N PHE A 71 5.42 -6.64 -12.87
CA PHE A 71 4.42 -5.67 -12.39
C PHE A 71 4.96 -4.25 -12.27
N ALA A 72 6.25 -4.08 -11.93
CA ALA A 72 6.88 -2.77 -11.84
C ALA A 72 7.11 -2.12 -13.22
N LEU A 73 7.01 -2.89 -14.31
CA LEU A 73 7.18 -2.42 -15.69
C LEU A 73 5.84 -2.02 -16.34
N GLU A 74 4.72 -2.28 -15.67
CA GLU A 74 3.40 -1.90 -16.18
C GLU A 74 3.30 -0.38 -16.38
N PRO A 75 2.76 0.10 -17.51
CA PRO A 75 2.73 1.54 -17.83
C PRO A 75 2.10 2.41 -16.73
N ASP A 76 1.08 1.88 -16.06
CA ASP A 76 0.32 2.59 -15.04
C ASP A 76 0.98 2.52 -13.65
N PHE A 77 2.01 1.68 -13.47
CA PHE A 77 2.71 1.56 -12.20
C PHE A 77 3.48 2.83 -11.87
N GLN A 78 4.11 3.47 -12.86
CA GLN A 78 4.80 4.74 -12.63
C GLN A 78 3.82 5.82 -12.15
N SER A 79 2.61 5.88 -12.70
CA SER A 79 1.58 6.80 -12.23
C SER A 79 1.16 6.48 -10.80
N TYR A 80 1.06 5.20 -10.42
CA TYR A 80 0.82 4.83 -9.02
C TYR A 80 1.96 5.32 -8.11
N VAL A 81 3.21 5.19 -8.53
CA VAL A 81 4.36 5.71 -7.78
C VAL A 81 4.25 7.23 -7.60
N ASP A 82 4.01 7.97 -8.68
CA ASP A 82 3.99 9.44 -8.67
C ASP A 82 2.81 10.02 -7.87
N TYR A 83 1.63 9.37 -7.92
CA TYR A 83 0.40 9.92 -7.32
C TYR A 83 0.03 9.33 -5.97
N VAL A 84 0.64 8.20 -5.57
CA VAL A 84 0.32 7.51 -4.31
C VAL A 84 1.55 7.39 -3.42
N ILE A 85 2.62 6.80 -3.94
CA ILE A 85 3.79 6.49 -3.10
C ILE A 85 4.62 7.76 -2.83
N GLN A 86 4.87 8.58 -3.84
CA GLN A 86 5.64 9.82 -3.69
C GLN A 86 5.00 10.81 -2.72
N PRO A 87 3.69 11.11 -2.79
CA PRO A 87 3.10 12.02 -1.82
C PRO A 87 3.06 11.45 -0.40
N SER A 88 2.91 10.12 -0.27
CA SER A 88 3.06 9.44 1.01
C SER A 88 4.46 9.66 1.57
N TYR A 89 5.51 9.50 0.76
CA TYR A 89 6.89 9.78 1.15
C TYR A 89 7.09 11.25 1.59
N GLU A 90 6.59 12.22 0.82
CA GLU A 90 6.69 13.65 1.13
C GLU A 90 5.97 14.02 2.45
N LEU A 91 4.83 13.38 2.72
CA LEU A 91 4.14 13.51 4.01
C LEU A 91 4.99 12.97 5.16
N HIS A 92 5.55 11.76 5.02
CA HIS A 92 6.43 11.15 6.03
C HIS A 92 7.68 12.00 6.26
N GLN A 93 8.23 12.63 5.22
CA GLN A 93 9.35 13.56 5.33
C GLN A 93 8.96 14.78 6.18
N ARG A 94 7.85 15.44 5.86
CA ARG A 94 7.36 16.61 6.61
C ARG A 94 7.02 16.29 8.07
N MET A 95 6.58 15.07 8.33
CA MET A 95 6.32 14.57 9.69
C MET A 95 7.58 14.13 10.45
N GLY A 96 8.76 14.16 9.81
CA GLY A 96 10.02 13.72 10.43
C GLY A 96 10.12 12.21 10.69
N LEU A 97 9.30 11.42 9.98
CA LEU A 97 9.21 9.96 10.18
C LEU A 97 10.31 9.19 9.44
N LEU A 98 10.93 9.79 8.42
CA LEU A 98 11.92 9.12 7.58
C LEU A 98 13.27 8.87 8.27
N ARG A 99 13.48 9.38 9.50
CA ARG A 99 14.65 9.01 10.33
C ARG A 99 14.49 7.67 11.05
N TYR A 100 13.35 7.02 10.89
CA TYR A 100 13.07 5.72 11.47
C TYR A 100 12.69 4.75 10.36
N THR A 101 13.10 3.50 10.51
CA THR A 101 12.51 2.40 9.73
C THR A 101 11.04 2.28 10.11
N MET A 102 10.25 1.62 9.25
CA MET A 102 8.86 1.31 9.60
C MET A 102 8.75 0.35 10.81
N ALA A 103 9.86 -0.29 11.19
CA ALA A 103 10.01 -1.08 12.42
C ALA A 103 10.32 -0.24 13.68
N GLY A 104 10.50 1.09 13.54
CA GLY A 104 10.81 2.01 14.63
C GLY A 104 12.30 2.14 14.96
N GLU A 105 13.19 1.61 14.11
CA GLU A 105 14.64 1.71 14.33
C GLU A 105 15.18 3.03 13.80
N ARG A 106 15.90 3.77 14.64
CA ARG A 106 16.51 5.04 14.23
C ARG A 106 17.64 4.81 13.23
N MET A 107 17.62 5.57 12.16
CA MET A 107 18.65 5.62 11.12
C MET A 107 19.52 6.87 11.30
N GLU A 108 20.78 6.81 10.86
CA GLU A 108 21.70 7.96 10.89
C GLU A 108 21.21 9.07 9.95
N GLU A 109 20.79 8.67 8.76
CA GLU A 109 20.27 9.51 7.70
C GLU A 109 18.78 9.26 7.46
N GLU A 110 18.10 10.23 6.85
CA GLU A 110 16.73 10.03 6.39
C GLU A 110 16.68 8.95 5.30
N MET A 111 15.64 8.12 5.36
CA MET A 111 15.34 7.14 4.34
C MET A 111 15.13 7.84 3.00
N THR A 112 15.88 7.43 1.98
CA THR A 112 15.72 7.94 0.62
C THR A 112 14.43 7.43 0.00
N PHE A 113 13.90 8.15 -1.00
CA PHE A 113 12.71 7.71 -1.73
C PHE A 113 12.85 6.30 -2.31
N ARG A 114 14.03 5.94 -2.84
CA ARG A 114 14.29 4.59 -3.38
C ARG A 114 14.13 3.49 -2.32
N ARG A 115 14.60 3.75 -1.09
CA ARG A 115 14.48 2.84 0.05
C ARG A 115 13.03 2.73 0.52
N PHE A 116 12.35 3.88 0.64
CA PHE A 116 10.92 3.93 0.96
C PHE A 116 10.07 3.16 -0.05
N LEU A 117 10.31 3.38 -1.35
CA LEU A 117 9.64 2.67 -2.43
C LEU A 117 9.88 1.16 -2.36
N SER A 118 11.11 0.74 -2.05
CA SER A 118 11.44 -0.69 -1.89
C SER A 118 10.66 -1.32 -0.74
N GLY A 119 10.64 -0.68 0.43
CA GLY A 119 9.85 -1.13 1.58
C GLY A 119 8.35 -1.16 1.28
N ARG A 120 7.84 -0.10 0.63
CA ARG A 120 6.43 0.02 0.24
C ARG A 120 5.98 -1.09 -0.71
N ILE A 121 6.78 -1.38 -1.73
CA ILE A 121 6.48 -2.45 -2.68
C ILE A 121 6.50 -3.82 -1.99
N LEU A 122 7.46 -4.06 -1.07
CA LEU A 122 7.53 -5.30 -0.32
C LEU A 122 6.32 -5.48 0.61
N TRP A 123 5.83 -4.40 1.23
CA TRP A 123 4.58 -4.40 2.00
C TRP A 123 3.38 -4.83 1.16
N ASP A 124 3.15 -4.16 0.03
CA ASP A 124 2.01 -4.46 -0.84
C ASP A 124 2.09 -5.89 -1.39
N GLU A 125 3.28 -6.32 -1.81
CA GLU A 125 3.53 -7.67 -2.32
C GLU A 125 3.38 -8.74 -1.23
N GLY A 126 3.91 -8.47 -0.03
CA GLY A 126 3.81 -9.37 1.11
C GLY A 126 2.36 -9.60 1.54
N MET A 127 1.58 -8.52 1.65
CA MET A 127 0.15 -8.60 1.98
C MET A 127 -0.64 -9.32 0.90
N ALA A 128 -0.39 -9.00 -0.38
CA ALA A 128 -1.03 -9.69 -1.50
C ALA A 128 -0.68 -11.18 -1.53
N SER A 129 0.59 -11.53 -1.29
CA SER A 129 1.08 -12.91 -1.25
C SER A 129 0.50 -13.71 -0.09
N GLY A 130 0.37 -13.09 1.08
CA GLY A 130 -0.27 -13.68 2.25
C GLY A 130 -1.75 -13.97 1.99
N ALA A 131 -2.46 -12.98 1.44
CA ALA A 131 -3.87 -13.12 1.07
C ALA A 131 -4.07 -14.20 0.01
N PHE A 132 -3.27 -14.20 -1.06
CA PHE A 132 -3.30 -15.22 -2.10
C PHE A 132 -3.06 -16.62 -1.54
N SER A 133 -2.03 -16.77 -0.70
CA SER A 133 -1.70 -18.06 -0.07
C SER A 133 -2.83 -18.59 0.81
N TRP A 134 -3.56 -17.70 1.49
CA TRP A 134 -4.71 -18.08 2.29
C TRP A 134 -5.90 -18.49 1.39
N CYS A 135 -6.25 -17.68 0.39
CA CYS A 135 -7.36 -17.97 -0.52
C CYS A 135 -7.15 -19.28 -1.29
N ALA A 136 -5.92 -19.55 -1.76
CA ALA A 136 -5.58 -20.80 -2.45
C ALA A 136 -5.76 -22.04 -1.55
N LYS A 137 -5.56 -21.89 -0.23
CA LYS A 137 -5.74 -22.98 0.75
C LYS A 137 -7.17 -23.10 1.28
N ASN A 138 -8.01 -22.09 1.05
CA ASN A 138 -9.37 -22.01 1.58
C ASN A 138 -10.35 -21.72 0.43
N PRO A 139 -10.55 -22.67 -0.50
CA PRO A 139 -11.48 -22.47 -1.62
C PRO A 139 -12.88 -22.18 -1.10
N GLY A 140 -13.51 -21.11 -1.61
CA GLY A 140 -14.81 -20.62 -1.15
C GLY A 140 -14.78 -19.80 0.14
N GLY A 141 -13.62 -19.64 0.77
CA GLY A 141 -13.43 -18.76 1.93
C GLY A 141 -13.49 -17.29 1.54
N LEU A 142 -13.99 -16.46 2.46
CA LEU A 142 -13.98 -15.00 2.33
C LEU A 142 -12.86 -14.42 3.19
N LEU A 143 -11.93 -13.71 2.55
CA LEU A 143 -10.90 -12.91 3.23
C LEU A 143 -11.30 -11.44 3.18
N ILE A 144 -11.37 -10.80 4.35
CA ILE A 144 -11.59 -9.36 4.48
C ILE A 144 -10.29 -8.73 4.95
N GLY A 145 -9.67 -7.91 4.09
CA GLY A 145 -8.43 -7.19 4.40
C GLY A 145 -8.72 -5.80 4.98
N LEU A 146 -8.24 -5.53 6.19
CA LEU A 146 -8.25 -4.20 6.80
C LEU A 146 -6.85 -3.59 6.67
N VAL A 147 -6.71 -2.62 5.77
CA VAL A 147 -5.44 -2.02 5.38
C VAL A 147 -5.59 -0.51 5.16
N GLY A 148 -4.49 0.24 5.20
CA GLY A 148 -4.51 1.68 4.94
C GLY A 148 -4.93 1.99 3.50
N ALA A 149 -5.65 3.11 3.31
CA ALA A 149 -6.24 3.48 2.03
C ALA A 149 -5.21 3.54 0.88
N ASP A 150 -4.00 4.07 1.11
CA ASP A 150 -2.93 4.13 0.10
C ASP A 150 -2.56 2.77 -0.51
N HIS A 151 -2.83 1.66 0.21
CA HIS A 151 -2.54 0.31 -0.26
C HIS A 151 -3.61 -0.25 -1.19
N VAL A 152 -4.79 0.38 -1.26
CA VAL A 152 -5.95 -0.15 -1.99
C VAL A 152 -6.60 0.85 -2.94
N LYS A 153 -6.54 2.15 -2.63
CA LYS A 153 -7.32 3.23 -3.27
C LYS A 153 -7.13 3.38 -4.78
N PHE A 154 -6.04 2.82 -5.30
CA PHE A 154 -5.81 2.65 -6.73
C PHE A 154 -5.28 1.24 -6.98
N LYS A 155 -5.69 0.64 -8.11
CA LYS A 155 -5.49 -0.79 -8.45
C LYS A 155 -4.07 -1.33 -8.21
N ASN A 156 -3.03 -0.50 -8.30
CA ASN A 156 -1.64 -0.94 -8.33
C ASN A 156 -0.98 -1.21 -6.95
N GLY A 157 -1.74 -1.08 -5.86
CA GLY A 157 -1.32 -1.56 -4.52
C GLY A 157 -1.56 -3.06 -4.32
N ILE A 158 -2.09 -3.44 -3.16
CA ILE A 158 -2.41 -4.82 -2.79
C ILE A 158 -3.38 -5.49 -3.80
N PRO A 159 -4.51 -4.86 -4.22
CA PRO A 159 -5.49 -5.53 -5.07
C PRO A 159 -4.90 -5.99 -6.40
N GLY A 160 -4.14 -5.15 -7.10
CA GLY A 160 -3.53 -5.50 -8.38
C GLY A 160 -2.50 -6.62 -8.26
N ARG A 161 -1.69 -6.61 -7.19
CA ARG A 161 -0.72 -7.68 -6.92
C ARG A 161 -1.40 -9.00 -6.59
N PHE A 162 -2.48 -8.96 -5.80
CA PHE A 162 -3.29 -10.14 -5.51
C PHE A 162 -3.93 -10.68 -6.79
N SER A 163 -4.62 -9.83 -7.57
CA SER A 163 -5.28 -10.21 -8.82
C SER A 163 -4.32 -10.82 -9.81
N ARG A 164 -3.10 -10.29 -9.95
CA ARG A 164 -2.04 -10.86 -10.79
C ARG A 164 -1.77 -12.34 -10.47
N MET A 165 -1.71 -12.69 -9.19
CA MET A 165 -1.50 -14.08 -8.76
C MET A 165 -2.80 -14.90 -8.87
N ALA A 166 -3.92 -14.35 -8.41
CA ALA A 166 -5.22 -15.02 -8.40
C ALA A 166 -5.73 -15.41 -9.80
N SER A 167 -5.52 -14.55 -10.80
CA SER A 167 -5.92 -14.82 -12.19
C SER A 167 -5.21 -16.03 -12.80
N LYS A 168 -3.99 -16.36 -12.36
CA LYS A 168 -3.26 -17.56 -12.83
C LYS A 168 -3.88 -18.85 -12.30
N GLU A 169 -4.62 -18.78 -11.19
CA GLU A 169 -5.18 -19.91 -10.47
C GLU A 169 -6.72 -19.97 -10.56
N ASN A 170 -7.33 -19.16 -11.43
CA ASN A 170 -8.80 -19.01 -11.55
C ASN A 170 -9.50 -18.74 -10.20
N LEU A 171 -8.83 -18.02 -9.29
CA LEU A 171 -9.39 -17.63 -8.01
C LEU A 171 -10.33 -16.41 -8.14
N LEU A 172 -11.23 -16.27 -7.17
CA LEU A 172 -12.28 -15.23 -7.11
C LEU A 172 -11.75 -13.79 -7.24
N ASP A 173 -12.66 -12.90 -7.64
CA ASP A 173 -12.41 -11.47 -7.84
C ASP A 173 -12.03 -10.74 -6.54
N CYS A 174 -11.12 -9.76 -6.63
CA CYS A 174 -10.67 -8.94 -5.51
C CYS A 174 -11.33 -7.56 -5.59
N LYS A 175 -12.17 -7.25 -4.61
CA LYS A 175 -12.80 -5.93 -4.49
C LYS A 175 -12.14 -5.12 -3.38
N SER A 176 -12.00 -3.82 -3.61
CA SER A 176 -11.50 -2.87 -2.62
C SER A 176 -12.54 -1.79 -2.38
N VAL A 177 -12.80 -1.50 -1.10
CA VAL A 177 -13.73 -0.45 -0.68
C VAL A 177 -12.99 0.48 0.28
N VAL A 178 -12.96 1.77 -0.02
CA VAL A 178 -12.44 2.80 0.89
C VAL A 178 -13.57 3.29 1.78
N ILE A 179 -13.36 3.30 3.09
CA ILE A 179 -14.35 3.75 4.07
C ILE A 179 -14.08 5.21 4.40
N ASN A 180 -15.11 6.05 4.29
CA ASN A 180 -15.07 7.48 4.57
C ASN A 180 -13.90 8.20 3.87
N PRO A 181 -13.73 8.04 2.53
CA PRO A 181 -12.70 8.78 1.82
C PRO A 181 -12.95 10.28 1.93
N THR A 182 -11.87 11.02 1.99
CA THR A 182 -11.84 12.47 1.92
C THR A 182 -11.47 12.92 0.50
N LEU A 183 -11.59 14.22 0.22
CA LEU A 183 -11.16 14.75 -1.07
C LEU A 183 -9.64 14.59 -1.30
N ILE A 184 -8.86 14.53 -0.21
CA ILE A 184 -7.41 14.25 -0.25
C ILE A 184 -7.14 12.84 -0.78
N ASP A 185 -7.98 11.86 -0.45
CA ASP A 185 -7.76 10.47 -0.84
C ASP A 185 -7.90 10.24 -2.35
N SER A 186 -8.80 11.00 -2.98
CA SER A 186 -9.19 10.78 -4.38
C SER A 186 -8.48 11.69 -5.38
N ARG A 187 -7.71 12.69 -4.93
CA ARG A 187 -7.07 13.70 -5.78
C ARG A 187 -5.55 13.73 -5.66
N PRO A 188 -4.83 14.22 -6.69
CA PRO A 188 -3.39 14.46 -6.60
C PRO A 188 -3.04 15.35 -5.40
N SER A 189 -1.96 15.03 -4.71
CA SER A 189 -1.51 15.83 -3.57
C SER A 189 -1.19 17.27 -3.98
N GLY A 190 -1.49 18.21 -3.08
CA GLY A 190 -1.38 19.64 -3.34
C GLY A 190 -2.56 20.25 -4.13
N SER A 191 -3.32 19.45 -4.91
CA SER A 191 -4.45 19.97 -5.70
C SER A 191 -5.67 20.39 -4.87
N VAL A 192 -5.70 20.01 -3.60
CA VAL A 192 -6.80 20.26 -2.65
C VAL A 192 -6.40 21.16 -1.49
N ALA A 193 -5.15 21.62 -1.46
CA ALA A 193 -4.61 22.38 -0.33
C ALA A 193 -5.36 23.71 -0.07
N SER A 194 -5.91 24.32 -1.13
CA SER A 194 -6.72 25.54 -1.05
C SER A 194 -8.23 25.27 -0.92
N ILE A 195 -8.65 24.01 -0.85
CA ILE A 195 -10.07 23.63 -0.74
C ILE A 195 -10.36 23.42 0.74
N PRO A 196 -11.19 24.28 1.37
CA PRO A 196 -11.65 24.07 2.74
C PRO A 196 -12.32 22.70 2.87
N THR A 197 -12.17 22.08 4.04
CA THR A 197 -12.80 20.79 4.39
C THR A 197 -12.44 19.62 3.47
N SER A 198 -11.32 19.70 2.76
CA SER A 198 -10.83 18.62 1.88
C SER A 198 -10.42 17.35 2.64
N ASP A 199 -10.21 17.46 3.94
CA ASP A 199 -9.90 16.42 4.91
C ASP A 199 -11.14 15.85 5.62
N LEU A 200 -12.35 16.34 5.30
CA LEU A 200 -13.60 15.84 5.88
C LEU A 200 -14.31 14.89 4.92
N ALA A 201 -14.83 13.78 5.44
CA ALA A 201 -15.62 12.80 4.68
C ALA A 201 -17.10 13.22 4.50
N GLU A 202 -17.50 14.37 5.05
CA GLU A 202 -18.88 14.90 5.01
C GLU A 202 -19.33 15.38 3.62
N TYR A 203 -18.42 15.43 2.65
CA TYR A 203 -18.65 15.94 1.30
C TYR A 203 -18.41 14.88 0.20
N PRO A 204 -19.14 13.74 0.23
CA PRO A 204 -18.93 12.63 -0.71
C PRO A 204 -19.11 13.05 -2.19
N GLU A 205 -19.94 14.06 -2.46
CA GLU A 205 -20.16 14.59 -3.80
C GLU A 205 -18.92 15.19 -4.45
N ARG A 206 -17.88 15.49 -3.66
CA ARG A 206 -16.61 16.04 -4.15
C ARG A 206 -15.60 14.96 -4.56
N ILE A 207 -15.81 13.71 -4.16
CA ILE A 207 -14.91 12.59 -4.41
C ILE A 207 -14.77 12.34 -5.91
N THR A 208 -13.52 12.19 -6.35
CA THR A 208 -13.18 11.91 -7.76
C THR A 208 -12.94 10.42 -7.95
N LEU A 209 -13.79 9.76 -8.75
CA LEU A 209 -13.70 8.32 -9.03
C LEU A 209 -12.48 7.91 -9.87
N GLN A 210 -11.73 8.88 -10.37
CA GLN A 210 -10.70 8.69 -11.37
C GLN A 210 -9.60 9.71 -11.16
N LEU A 211 -8.36 9.23 -11.02
CA LEU A 211 -7.19 10.07 -11.05
C LEU A 211 -6.70 10.16 -12.49
N ARG A 212 -6.86 11.34 -13.10
CA ARG A 212 -6.29 11.65 -14.41
C ARG A 212 -4.85 12.08 -14.22
N TYR A 213 -3.94 11.45 -14.97
CA TYR A 213 -2.54 11.87 -15.02
C TYR A 213 -2.18 12.38 -16.41
N VAL A 214 -1.43 13.48 -16.43
CA VAL A 214 -1.09 14.22 -17.63
C VAL A 214 0.35 13.88 -18.03
N LYS A 215 0.62 13.85 -19.33
CA LYS A 215 1.96 13.74 -19.91
C LYS A 215 2.85 14.88 -19.40
N SER A 216 3.69 14.61 -18.40
CA SER A 216 4.84 15.47 -18.12
C SER A 216 6.04 14.95 -18.91
N SER A 217 6.50 15.70 -19.90
CA SER A 217 7.78 15.43 -20.55
C SER A 217 8.89 15.62 -19.52
N SER A 218 9.40 14.53 -18.97
CA SER A 218 10.63 14.54 -18.19
C SER A 218 11.70 13.81 -19.00
N VAL A 219 12.86 14.44 -19.10
CA VAL A 219 14.05 13.84 -19.72
C VAL A 219 14.79 13.13 -18.60
N ASN A 220 15.12 11.85 -18.82
CA ASN A 220 15.97 11.14 -17.87
C ASN A 220 17.35 11.85 -17.84
N PRO A 221 17.79 12.39 -16.69
CA PRO A 221 19.02 13.17 -16.63
C PRO A 221 20.30 12.34 -16.87
N GLU A 222 20.23 11.02 -16.73
CA GLU A 222 21.37 10.11 -16.98
C GLU A 222 21.42 9.63 -18.43
N THR A 223 20.28 9.45 -19.10
CA THR A 223 20.22 8.83 -20.44
C THR A 223 19.82 9.79 -21.56
N GLY A 224 19.34 11.00 -21.23
CA GLY A 224 18.85 11.98 -22.21
C GLY A 224 17.58 11.53 -22.96
N LEU A 225 17.05 10.35 -22.64
CA LEU A 225 15.85 9.81 -23.27
C LEU A 225 14.60 10.44 -22.65
N ALA A 226 13.65 10.79 -23.50
CA ALA A 226 12.31 11.18 -23.06
C ALA A 226 11.68 9.97 -22.35
N LEU A 227 11.31 10.14 -21.08
CA LEU A 227 10.39 9.21 -20.43
C LEU A 227 9.02 9.44 -21.06
N GLU A 228 8.60 8.56 -21.97
CA GLU A 228 7.25 8.58 -22.52
C GLU A 228 6.23 8.23 -21.44
N ARG A 229 5.82 9.22 -20.65
CA ARG A 229 4.67 9.08 -19.74
C ARG A 229 3.39 9.26 -20.55
N ARG A 230 2.55 8.22 -20.60
CA ARG A 230 1.26 8.24 -21.30
C ARG A 230 0.23 9.04 -20.50
N GLU A 231 -0.75 9.62 -21.19
CA GLU A 231 -1.97 10.11 -20.54
C GLU A 231 -2.87 8.91 -20.21
N GLY A 232 -3.56 8.98 -19.07
CA GLY A 232 -4.43 7.89 -18.67
C GLY A 232 -5.21 8.18 -17.40
N VAL A 233 -5.89 7.14 -16.92
CA VAL A 233 -6.78 7.20 -15.77
C VAL A 233 -6.54 6.03 -14.84
N LEU A 234 -6.25 6.32 -13.58
CA LEU A 234 -6.29 5.32 -12.50
C LEU A 234 -7.69 5.36 -11.88
N PRO A 235 -8.49 4.27 -11.97
CA PRO A 235 -9.76 4.21 -11.27
C PRO A 235 -9.51 4.19 -9.77
N PHE A 236 -10.24 5.04 -9.06
CA PHE A 236 -10.33 4.98 -7.61
C PHE A 236 -11.12 3.73 -7.22
N SER A 237 -10.79 3.14 -6.07
CA SER A 237 -11.58 2.06 -5.49
C SER A 237 -13.03 2.46 -5.27
N ASP A 238 -13.92 1.47 -5.20
CA ASP A 238 -15.26 1.70 -4.66
C ASP A 238 -15.14 2.30 -3.26
N TYR A 239 -16.18 3.01 -2.81
CA TYR A 239 -16.17 3.60 -1.47
C TYR A 239 -17.54 3.59 -0.81
N VAL A 240 -17.52 3.72 0.51
CA VAL A 240 -18.71 3.90 1.34
C VAL A 240 -18.48 5.08 2.28
N VAL A 241 -19.50 5.94 2.43
CA VAL A 241 -19.53 6.99 3.45
C VAL A 241 -20.55 6.61 4.50
N LEU A 242 -20.09 6.51 5.74
CA LEU A 242 -20.87 6.20 6.91
C LEU A 242 -21.11 7.52 7.65
N THR A 243 -22.36 7.99 7.60
CA THR A 243 -22.87 9.18 8.30
C THR A 243 -23.47 8.81 9.64
#